data_AF-M0CS92-F1
#
_entry.id   AF-M0CS92-F1
#
_cell.length_a   1.000
_cell.length_b   1.000
_cell.length_c   1.000
_cell.angle_alpha   90.00
_cell.angle_beta   90.00
_cell.angle_gamma   90.00
#
_symmetry.space_group_name_H-M   'P 1'
#
loop_
_entity.id
_entity.type
_entity.pdbx_description
1 polymer ?
#
loop_
_entity_poly.entity_id
_entity_poly.type
_entity_poly.pdbx_seq_one_letter_code
_entity_poly.pdbx_strand_id
1 'polypeptide(L)'
;MTLSEKAKERLADVVRLQPTKNKELQDSWGLESGSEVHQYLENELKEYYYRDDNSLIRATADAAELVDVEPGVEVDDAEEGGVPSVIRVPALEARVFEVLAGPDERSESVVSVLNKVREAYDADPEVDEVRRALQSLRRKGVVEVVYRTVPTFRLAVERDEVDVEVTD
;
A
#
# COMPACT_ATOMS: atom_id res chain seq x y z
N MET A 1 -20.97 12.36 15.85
CA MET A 1 -20.33 13.69 15.95
C MET A 1 -19.81 14.06 14.57
N THR A 2 -19.82 15.32 14.17
CA THR A 2 -19.24 15.73 12.88
C THR A 2 -17.73 15.87 13.03
N LEU A 3 -16.95 15.17 12.19
CA LEU A 3 -15.49 15.28 12.15
C LEU A 3 -15.06 16.73 11.84
N SER A 4 -13.96 17.16 12.47
CA SER A 4 -13.28 18.40 12.09
C SER A 4 -12.70 18.28 10.67
N GLU A 5 -12.42 19.41 10.02
CA GLU A 5 -11.81 19.40 8.67
C GLU A 5 -10.49 18.63 8.66
N LYS A 6 -9.61 18.88 9.64
CA LYS A 6 -8.35 18.14 9.82
C LYS A 6 -8.56 16.64 10.00
N ALA A 7 -9.60 16.23 10.72
CA ALA A 7 -9.92 14.82 10.89
C ALA A 7 -10.41 14.18 9.59
N LYS A 8 -11.17 14.93 8.76
CA LYS A 8 -11.56 14.46 7.42
C LYS A 8 -10.36 14.34 6.48
N GLU A 9 -9.44 15.30 6.48
CA GLU A 9 -8.21 15.24 5.67
C GLU A 9 -7.37 14.01 6.05
N ARG A 10 -7.17 13.78 7.35
CA ARG A 10 -6.43 12.60 7.83
C ARG A 10 -7.18 11.30 7.54
N LEU A 11 -8.52 11.31 7.62
CA LEU A 11 -9.31 10.13 7.27
C LEU A 11 -9.21 9.81 5.78
N ALA A 12 -9.18 10.83 4.91
CA ALA A 12 -8.92 10.66 3.49
C ALA A 12 -7.56 10.00 3.22
N ASP A 13 -6.52 10.35 3.99
CA ASP A 13 -5.22 9.67 3.88
C ASP A 13 -5.29 8.21 4.32
N VAL A 14 -6.04 7.89 5.39
CA VAL A 14 -6.25 6.50 5.82
C VAL A 14 -6.95 5.71 4.71
N VAL A 15 -7.99 6.28 4.09
CA VAL A 15 -8.72 5.65 2.99
C VAL A 15 -7.82 5.44 1.77
N ARG A 16 -7.06 6.46 1.36
CA ARG A 16 -6.21 6.41 0.16
C ARG A 16 -5.01 5.48 0.33
N LEU A 17 -4.40 5.44 1.52
CA LEU A 17 -3.16 4.70 1.74
C LEU A 17 -3.38 3.26 2.20
N GLN A 18 -4.63 2.87 2.52
CA GLN A 18 -4.91 1.53 3.02
C GLN A 18 -4.53 0.45 1.99
N PRO A 19 -4.05 -0.72 2.45
CA PRO A 19 -3.68 -1.04 3.83
C PRO A 19 -2.36 -0.35 4.23
N THR A 20 -2.36 0.40 5.34
CA THR A 20 -1.23 1.24 5.75
C THR A 20 -0.71 0.93 7.17
N LYS A 21 0.38 1.57 7.58
CA LYS A 21 0.95 1.48 8.94
C LYS A 21 1.11 2.85 9.58
N ASN A 22 1.23 2.86 10.91
CA ASN A 22 1.44 4.10 11.67
C ASN A 22 2.63 4.91 11.14
N LYS A 23 3.70 4.24 10.70
CA LYS A 23 4.89 4.93 10.18
C LYS A 23 4.59 5.73 8.91
N GLU A 24 3.76 5.22 8.00
CA GLU A 24 3.44 5.91 6.75
C GLU A 24 2.53 7.11 6.98
N LEU A 25 1.53 6.95 7.86
CA LEU A 25 0.70 8.06 8.30
C LEU A 25 1.50 9.08 9.11
N GLN A 26 2.48 8.64 9.91
CA GLN A 26 3.39 9.54 10.63
C GLN A 26 4.16 10.42 9.65
N ASP A 27 4.77 9.80 8.63
CA ASP A 27 5.56 10.50 7.61
C ASP A 27 4.66 11.47 6.82
N SER A 28 3.45 11.04 6.43
CA SER A 28 2.47 11.86 5.70
C SER A 28 1.94 13.04 6.54
N TRP A 29 1.70 12.84 7.83
CA TRP A 29 1.11 13.86 8.72
C TRP A 29 2.15 14.73 9.45
N GLY A 30 3.44 14.48 9.23
CA GLY A 30 4.54 15.19 9.88
C GLY A 30 4.54 15.03 11.41
N LEU A 31 4.20 13.84 11.91
CA LEU A 31 4.18 13.54 13.35
C LEU A 31 5.52 13.00 13.85
N GLU A 32 5.80 13.17 15.14
CA GLU A 32 7.09 12.82 15.73
C GLU A 32 7.20 11.30 15.97
N SER A 33 6.07 10.61 16.13
CA SER A 33 6.05 9.16 16.33
C SER A 33 4.78 8.45 15.85
N GLY A 34 4.91 7.16 15.56
CA GLY A 34 3.77 6.29 15.26
C GLY A 34 2.82 6.09 16.46
N SER A 35 3.26 6.39 17.68
CA SER A 35 2.40 6.39 18.88
C SER A 35 1.44 7.57 18.87
N GLU A 36 1.86 8.74 18.39
CA GLU A 36 0.97 9.89 18.21
C GLU A 36 -0.08 9.61 17.14
N VAL A 37 0.30 8.93 16.05
CA VAL A 37 -0.67 8.45 15.05
C VAL A 37 -1.71 7.55 15.70
N HIS A 38 -1.28 6.55 16.49
CA HIS A 38 -2.21 5.66 17.16
C HIS A 38 -3.15 6.40 18.12
N GLN A 39 -2.64 7.32 18.94
CA GLN A 39 -3.45 8.13 19.84
C GLN A 39 -4.46 8.98 19.06
N TYR A 40 -4.04 9.58 17.94
CA TYR A 40 -4.93 10.35 17.09
C TYR A 40 -6.06 9.49 16.51
N LEU A 41 -5.71 8.32 15.98
CA LEU A 41 -6.68 7.37 15.43
C LEU A 41 -7.70 6.93 16.49
N GLU A 42 -7.25 6.59 17.71
CA GLU A 42 -8.14 6.16 18.80
C GLU A 42 -9.05 7.27 19.34
N ASN A 43 -8.59 8.52 19.32
CA ASN A 43 -9.35 9.63 19.88
C ASN A 43 -10.31 10.26 18.86
N GLU A 44 -9.89 10.40 17.60
CA GLU A 44 -10.60 11.19 16.60
C GLU A 44 -11.28 10.33 15.53
N LEU A 45 -10.70 9.19 15.18
CA LEU A 45 -11.10 8.40 14.00
C LEU A 45 -11.58 6.98 14.32
N LYS A 46 -11.74 6.63 15.60
CA LYS A 46 -11.98 5.25 16.06
C LYS A 46 -13.12 4.51 15.38
N GLU A 47 -14.17 5.23 14.99
CA GLU A 47 -15.36 4.65 14.35
C GLU A 47 -15.17 4.43 12.84
N TYR A 48 -14.11 4.98 12.25
CA TYR A 48 -13.87 5.04 10.80
C TYR A 48 -12.69 4.18 10.34
N TYR A 49 -12.02 3.49 11.25
CA TYR A 49 -10.88 2.66 10.93
C TYR A 49 -10.88 1.37 11.75
N TYR A 50 -10.20 0.36 11.22
CA TYR A 50 -9.91 -0.88 11.92
C TYR A 50 -8.50 -1.36 11.59
N ARG A 51 -8.05 -2.39 12.30
CA ARG A 51 -6.83 -3.12 11.97
C ARG A 51 -7.18 -4.51 11.48
N ASP A 52 -6.58 -4.93 10.36
CA ASP A 52 -6.73 -6.29 9.84
C ASP A 52 -5.85 -7.29 10.61
N ASP A 53 -5.91 -8.58 10.23
CA ASP A 53 -5.13 -9.65 10.85
C ASP A 53 -3.61 -9.45 10.76
N ASN A 54 -3.14 -8.66 9.80
CA ASN A 54 -1.74 -8.27 9.65
C ASN A 54 -1.39 -7.00 10.44
N SER A 55 -2.30 -6.54 11.29
CA SER A 55 -2.23 -5.29 12.05
C SER A 55 -2.10 -4.03 11.18
N LEU A 56 -2.48 -4.11 9.89
CA LEU A 56 -2.50 -2.98 8.98
C LEU A 56 -3.77 -2.17 9.20
N ILE A 57 -3.65 -0.87 9.02
CA ILE A 57 -4.72 0.10 9.21
C ILE A 57 -5.54 0.13 7.92
N ARG A 58 -6.85 -0.02 8.07
CA ARG A 58 -7.85 0.07 7.00
C ARG A 58 -8.96 1.02 7.42
N ALA A 59 -9.54 1.70 6.43
CA ALA A 59 -10.72 2.52 6.63
C ALA A 59 -11.99 1.66 6.47
N THR A 60 -13.07 2.04 7.13
CA THR A 60 -14.39 1.44 6.87
C THR A 60 -14.97 1.95 5.55
N ALA A 61 -15.96 1.26 4.99
CA ALA A 61 -16.68 1.74 3.79
C ALA A 61 -17.31 3.12 4.04
N ASP A 62 -18.01 3.27 5.18
CA ASP A 62 -18.58 4.54 5.62
C ASP A 62 -17.54 5.68 5.67
N ALA A 63 -16.29 5.37 6.00
CA ALA A 63 -15.21 6.35 6.03
C ALA A 63 -14.85 6.84 4.63
N ALA A 64 -14.78 5.95 3.64
CA ALA A 64 -14.52 6.28 2.25
C ALA A 64 -15.65 7.15 1.67
N GLU A 65 -16.92 6.79 1.94
CA GLU A 65 -18.08 7.59 1.54
C GLU A 65 -18.10 8.97 2.21
N LEU A 66 -17.70 9.04 3.48
CA LEU A 66 -17.70 10.31 4.24
C LEU A 66 -16.71 11.34 3.68
N VAL A 67 -15.57 10.89 3.15
CA VAL A 67 -14.49 11.76 2.65
C VAL A 67 -14.44 11.84 1.14
N ASP A 68 -15.28 11.10 0.42
CA ASP A 68 -15.35 11.05 -1.04
C ASP A 68 -13.99 10.72 -1.68
N VAL A 69 -13.32 9.69 -1.13
CA VAL A 69 -12.03 9.20 -1.64
C VAL A 69 -12.11 7.71 -1.86
N GLU A 70 -11.62 7.28 -3.02
CA GLU A 70 -11.52 5.86 -3.36
C GLU A 70 -10.44 5.17 -2.52
N PRO A 71 -10.68 3.92 -2.07
CA PRO A 71 -9.73 3.20 -1.24
C PRO A 71 -8.44 2.88 -2.01
N GLY A 72 -7.31 2.85 -1.30
CA GLY A 72 -6.02 2.48 -1.89
C GLY A 72 -5.96 1.08 -2.49
N VAL A 73 -6.88 0.22 -2.07
CA VAL A 73 -7.09 -1.13 -2.57
C VAL A 73 -8.59 -1.41 -2.62
N GLU A 74 -9.07 -1.91 -3.75
CA GLU A 74 -10.40 -2.50 -3.87
C GLU A 74 -10.30 -4.02 -3.92
N VAL A 75 -11.20 -4.67 -3.18
CA VAL A 75 -11.36 -6.12 -3.18
C VAL A 75 -12.81 -6.40 -3.58
N ASP A 76 -13.02 -7.19 -4.62
CA ASP A 76 -14.36 -7.67 -4.95
C ASP A 76 -14.87 -8.52 -3.77
N ASP A 77 -16.03 -8.15 -3.23
CA ASP A 77 -16.63 -8.71 -2.02
C ASP A 77 -16.63 -10.25 -1.99
N ALA A 78 -15.80 -10.87 -1.13
CA ALA A 78 -16.15 -12.09 -0.37
C ALA A 78 -15.07 -12.64 0.58
N GLU A 79 -13.78 -12.34 0.42
CA GLU A 79 -12.73 -12.94 1.27
C GLU A 79 -11.72 -11.90 1.79
N GLU A 80 -11.66 -11.76 3.12
CA GLU A 80 -10.53 -11.12 3.81
C GLU A 80 -9.24 -11.84 3.38
N GLY A 81 -8.38 -11.14 2.64
CA GLY A 81 -7.15 -11.70 2.06
C GLY A 81 -7.27 -12.14 0.59
N GLY A 82 -8.38 -11.84 -0.08
CA GLY A 82 -8.53 -12.01 -1.53
C GLY A 82 -7.60 -11.12 -2.35
N VAL A 83 -7.40 -11.51 -3.62
CA VAL A 83 -6.65 -10.71 -4.61
C VAL A 83 -7.39 -9.38 -4.83
N PRO A 84 -6.71 -8.23 -4.73
CA PRO A 84 -7.35 -6.97 -5.01
C PRO A 84 -7.65 -6.83 -6.51
N SER A 85 -8.82 -6.31 -6.84
CA SER A 85 -9.17 -6.00 -8.24
C SER A 85 -8.51 -4.71 -8.70
N VAL A 86 -8.40 -3.71 -7.82
CA VAL A 86 -7.71 -2.44 -8.10
C VAL A 86 -6.70 -2.11 -7.02
N ILE A 87 -5.50 -1.68 -7.42
CA ILE A 87 -4.55 -1.03 -6.52
C ILE A 87 -4.23 0.39 -6.99
N ARG A 88 -4.29 1.33 -6.05
CA ARG A 88 -3.93 2.74 -6.28
C ARG A 88 -2.58 3.02 -5.65
N VAL A 89 -1.59 3.34 -6.48
CA VAL A 89 -0.20 3.40 -6.03
C VAL A 89 0.59 4.53 -6.72
N PRO A 90 1.64 5.06 -6.09
CA PRO A 90 2.55 5.98 -6.77
C PRO A 90 3.23 5.36 -7.98
N ALA A 91 3.76 6.22 -8.87
CA ALA A 91 4.35 5.79 -10.14
C ALA A 91 5.48 4.76 -9.99
N LEU A 92 6.28 4.83 -8.92
CA LEU A 92 7.35 3.86 -8.71
C LEU A 92 6.81 2.47 -8.38
N GLU A 93 5.82 2.35 -7.49
CA GLU A 93 5.14 1.07 -7.22
C GLU A 93 4.54 0.48 -8.49
N ALA A 94 3.86 1.28 -9.32
CA ALA A 94 3.27 0.80 -10.57
C ALA A 94 4.35 0.24 -11.51
N ARG A 95 5.48 0.95 -11.67
CA ARG A 95 6.62 0.48 -12.47
C ARG A 95 7.25 -0.79 -11.91
N VAL A 96 7.36 -0.88 -10.58
CA VAL A 96 7.89 -2.07 -9.89
C VAL A 96 6.98 -3.27 -10.12
N PHE A 97 5.67 -3.10 -10.00
CA PHE A 97 4.68 -4.15 -10.27
C PHE A 97 4.79 -4.65 -11.72
N GLU A 98 4.92 -3.73 -12.67
CA GLU A 98 5.02 -4.06 -14.10
C GLU A 98 6.23 -4.93 -14.44
N VAL A 99 7.39 -4.68 -13.83
CA VAL A 99 8.64 -5.41 -14.20
C VAL A 99 8.92 -6.64 -13.33
N LEU A 100 8.23 -6.78 -12.21
CA LEU A 100 8.50 -7.86 -11.25
C LEU A 100 8.15 -9.23 -11.85
N ALA A 101 8.95 -10.25 -11.55
CA ALA A 101 8.64 -11.63 -11.89
C ALA A 101 7.23 -12.04 -11.45
N GLY A 102 6.50 -12.71 -12.34
CA GLY A 102 5.17 -13.29 -12.08
C GLY A 102 5.17 -14.38 -11.01
N PRO A 103 3.97 -14.88 -10.62
CA PRO A 103 3.81 -15.84 -9.53
C PRO A 103 4.51 -17.19 -9.82
N ASP A 104 4.52 -17.63 -11.07
CA ASP A 104 5.19 -18.86 -11.51
C ASP A 104 6.68 -18.67 -11.87
N GLU A 105 7.17 -17.44 -11.86
CA GLU A 105 8.54 -17.11 -12.18
C GLU A 105 9.46 -17.13 -10.94
N ARG A 106 10.77 -17.11 -11.20
CA ARG A 106 11.78 -17.10 -10.14
C ARG A 106 11.81 -15.74 -9.45
N SER A 107 11.60 -15.73 -8.13
CA SER A 107 11.68 -14.50 -7.34
C SER A 107 13.05 -13.82 -7.36
N GLU A 108 13.01 -12.50 -7.33
CA GLU A 108 14.10 -11.59 -7.67
C GLU A 108 14.57 -10.77 -6.47
N SER A 109 15.85 -10.40 -6.44
CA SER A 109 16.35 -9.46 -5.43
C SER A 109 15.89 -8.02 -5.73
N VAL A 110 15.92 -7.15 -4.72
CA VAL A 110 15.64 -5.71 -4.90
C VAL A 110 16.52 -5.09 -5.99
N VAL A 111 17.78 -5.50 -6.08
CA VAL A 111 18.73 -4.98 -7.09
C VAL A 111 18.38 -5.45 -8.50
N SER A 112 17.87 -6.67 -8.65
CA SER A 112 17.37 -7.17 -9.95
C SER A 112 16.20 -6.31 -10.45
N VAL A 113 15.22 -6.08 -9.56
CA VAL A 113 14.05 -5.24 -9.86
C VAL A 113 14.45 -3.81 -10.17
N LEU A 114 15.36 -3.21 -9.39
CA LEU A 114 15.90 -1.87 -9.66
C LEU A 114 16.48 -1.75 -11.07
N ASN A 115 17.29 -2.72 -11.50
CA ASN A 115 17.88 -2.68 -12.83
C ASN A 115 16.82 -2.81 -13.92
N LYS A 116 15.78 -3.64 -13.72
CA LYS A 116 14.66 -3.73 -14.66
C LYS A 116 13.88 -2.41 -14.74
N VAL A 117 13.62 -1.74 -13.62
CA VAL A 117 12.95 -0.42 -13.63
C VAL A 117 13.79 0.61 -14.39
N ARG A 118 15.10 0.64 -14.16
CA ARG A 118 16.04 1.51 -14.89
C ARG A 118 16.02 1.26 -16.39
N GLU A 119 16.05 -0.01 -16.79
CA GLU A 119 16.06 -0.41 -18.20
C GLU A 119 14.72 -0.10 -18.90
N ALA A 120 13.59 -0.37 -18.23
CA ALA A 120 12.27 -0.23 -18.84
C ALA A 120 11.76 1.22 -18.88
N TYR A 121 12.14 2.06 -17.90
CA TYR A 121 11.52 3.37 -17.68
C TYR A 121 12.47 4.57 -17.75
N ASP A 122 13.76 4.35 -18.03
CA ASP A 122 14.80 5.40 -18.01
C ASP A 122 14.76 6.23 -16.70
N ALA A 123 14.47 5.56 -15.59
CA ALA A 123 14.32 6.14 -14.26
C ALA A 123 15.44 5.66 -13.35
N ASP A 124 15.90 6.49 -12.43
CA ASP A 124 16.99 6.13 -11.50
C ASP A 124 16.58 6.24 -10.02
N PRO A 125 15.63 5.41 -9.54
CA PRO A 125 15.27 5.39 -8.13
C PRO A 125 16.39 4.79 -7.27
N GLU A 126 16.43 5.17 -6.00
CA GLU A 126 17.33 4.56 -5.03
C GLU A 126 16.87 3.12 -4.67
N VAL A 127 17.83 2.29 -4.24
CA VAL A 127 17.56 0.90 -3.80
C VAL A 127 16.50 0.86 -2.68
N ASP A 128 16.57 1.81 -1.75
CA ASP A 128 15.63 1.88 -0.63
C ASP A 128 14.22 2.28 -1.09
N GLU A 129 14.08 3.06 -2.15
CA GLU A 129 12.77 3.39 -2.73
C GLU A 129 12.13 2.16 -3.38
N VAL A 130 12.89 1.39 -4.15
CA VAL A 130 12.42 0.12 -4.73
C VAL A 130 12.05 -0.87 -3.62
N ARG A 131 12.84 -0.93 -2.55
CA ARG A 131 12.52 -1.77 -1.38
C ARG A 131 11.21 -1.35 -0.71
N ARG A 132 10.97 -0.05 -0.54
CA ARG A 132 9.71 0.47 0.02
C ARG A 132 8.53 0.15 -0.89
N ALA A 133 8.68 0.34 -2.20
CA ALA A 133 7.66 0.00 -3.19
C ALA A 133 7.27 -1.49 -3.11
N LEU A 134 8.25 -2.40 -3.06
CA LEU A 134 8.00 -3.85 -2.89
C LEU A 134 7.27 -4.17 -1.59
N GLN A 135 7.60 -3.49 -0.48
CA GLN A 135 6.88 -3.69 0.79
C GLN A 135 5.48 -3.09 0.78
N SER A 136 5.26 -1.99 0.06
CA SER A 136 3.95 -1.39 -0.19
C SER A 136 3.06 -2.37 -0.94
N LEU A 137 3.52 -2.86 -2.10
CA LEU A 137 2.81 -3.85 -2.90
C LEU A 137 2.55 -5.16 -2.13
N ARG A 138 3.51 -5.60 -1.31
CA ARG A 138 3.31 -6.78 -0.44
C ARG A 138 2.17 -6.60 0.55
N ARG A 139 2.01 -5.40 1.13
CA ARG A 139 0.89 -5.12 2.06
C ARG A 139 -0.46 -5.07 1.34
N LYS A 140 -0.46 -4.66 0.08
CA LYS A 140 -1.63 -4.69 -0.80
C LYS A 140 -1.97 -6.11 -1.29
N GLY A 141 -1.17 -7.12 -0.94
CA GLY A 141 -1.45 -8.53 -1.27
C GLY A 141 -0.97 -8.98 -2.66
N VAL A 142 -0.41 -8.08 -3.46
CA VAL A 142 -0.05 -8.37 -4.87
C VAL A 142 1.41 -8.82 -5.05
N VAL A 143 2.21 -8.77 -4.00
CA VAL A 143 3.62 -9.21 -4.00
C VAL A 143 3.87 -10.13 -2.83
N GLU A 144 4.57 -11.23 -3.09
CA GLU A 144 5.07 -12.11 -2.05
C GLU A 144 6.59 -11.99 -1.86
N VAL A 145 7.06 -12.35 -0.66
CA VAL A 145 8.47 -12.35 -0.30
C VAL A 145 8.92 -13.77 0.04
N VAL A 146 9.99 -14.21 -0.61
CA VAL A 146 10.63 -15.49 -0.32
C VAL A 146 11.80 -15.25 0.62
N TYR A 147 11.65 -15.71 1.86
CA TYR A 147 12.68 -15.58 2.90
C TYR A 147 13.81 -16.58 2.68
N ARG A 148 14.94 -16.06 2.23
CA ARG A 148 16.25 -16.73 2.13
C ARG A 148 17.30 -15.80 2.74
N THR A 149 18.59 -16.12 2.63
CA THR A 149 19.68 -15.26 3.15
C THR A 149 19.55 -13.80 2.71
N VAL A 150 19.15 -13.57 1.46
CA VAL A 150 18.75 -12.26 0.94
C VAL A 150 17.30 -12.34 0.48
N PRO A 151 16.36 -11.60 1.08
CA PRO A 151 14.96 -11.62 0.67
C PRO A 151 14.80 -11.31 -0.82
N THR A 152 13.88 -12.03 -1.44
CA THR A 152 13.52 -11.86 -2.85
C THR A 152 12.02 -11.78 -3.01
N PHE A 153 11.56 -11.21 -4.12
CA PHE A 153 10.16 -10.87 -4.35
C PHE A 153 9.68 -11.41 -5.68
N ARG A 154 8.39 -11.70 -5.77
CA ARG A 154 7.66 -11.95 -7.02
C ARG A 154 6.21 -11.51 -6.82
N LEU A 155 5.46 -11.37 -7.91
CA LEU A 155 4.02 -11.15 -7.84
C LEU A 155 3.37 -12.34 -7.14
N ALA A 156 2.33 -12.07 -6.35
CA ALA A 156 1.50 -13.10 -5.72
C ALA A 156 0.33 -13.53 -6.62
N VAL A 157 0.09 -12.78 -7.70
CA VAL A 157 -1.10 -12.81 -8.56
C VAL A 157 -0.67 -12.63 -10.01
N GLU A 158 -1.50 -13.04 -10.96
CA GLU A 158 -1.23 -12.75 -12.38
C GLU A 158 -1.33 -11.24 -12.60
N ARG A 159 -0.47 -10.71 -13.48
CA ARG A 159 -0.39 -9.25 -13.72
C ARG A 159 -1.71 -8.69 -14.24
N ASP A 160 -2.40 -9.44 -15.09
CA ASP A 160 -3.65 -9.04 -15.74
C ASP A 160 -4.89 -9.22 -14.84
N GLU A 161 -4.74 -9.73 -13.62
CA GLU A 161 -5.83 -9.86 -12.63
C GLU A 161 -6.02 -8.61 -11.77
N VAL A 162 -5.08 -7.66 -11.81
CA VAL A 162 -5.10 -6.45 -10.97
C VAL A 162 -4.99 -5.21 -11.85
N ASP A 163 -5.99 -4.34 -11.77
CA ASP A 163 -5.93 -3.01 -12.37
C ASP A 163 -5.06 -2.08 -11.50
N VAL A 164 -4.02 -1.50 -12.11
CA VAL A 164 -3.09 -0.59 -11.43
C VAL A 164 -3.36 0.84 -11.83
N GLU A 165 -3.80 1.65 -10.87
CA GLU A 165 -4.01 3.08 -11.06
C GLU A 165 -2.88 3.88 -10.41
N VAL A 166 -2.33 4.82 -11.17
CA VAL A 166 -1.25 5.69 -10.67
C VAL A 166 -1.84 6.90 -9.96
N THR A 167 -1.44 7.10 -8.71
CA THR A 167 -1.78 8.29 -7.91
C THR A 167 -0.61 9.27 -7.86
N ASP A 168 -0.91 10.57 -7.90
CA ASP A 168 0.05 11.68 -7.72
C ASP A 168 0.54 11.83 -6.25
#